data_AF-A0A7S3GQ39-F1
#
_entry.id   AF-A0A7S3GQ39-F1
#
_cell.length_a   1.000
_cell.length_b   1.000
_cell.length_c   1.000
_cell.angle_alpha   90.00
_cell.angle_beta   90.00
_cell.angle_gamma   90.00
#
_symmetry.space_group_name_H-M   'P 1'
#
loop_
_entity.id
_entity.type
_entity.pdbx_description
1 polymer ?
#
loop_
_entity_poly.entity_id
_entity_poly.type
_entity_poly.pdbx_seq_one_letter_code
_entity_poly.pdbx_strand_id
1 'polypeptide(L)'
;YANPSTALAVLSANEPLPAPSLASAVFADDGSLVVISFSAKSDRGGVATEFNCALLFNFACADKSTCVWTSSSQVSAYVSNSAGCAAVDFPVSLISSAAVKAE
;
A
#
# COMPACT_ATOMS: atom_id res chain seq x y z
N TYR A 1 27.03 23.11 27.40
CA TYR A 1 26.17 23.24 26.21
C TYR A 1 26.40 21.97 25.38
N ALA A 2 25.53 20.97 25.50
CA ALA A 2 25.69 19.69 24.80
C ALA A 2 25.09 19.82 23.40
N ASN A 3 25.90 19.62 22.36
CA ASN A 3 25.47 19.68 20.97
C ASN A 3 24.73 18.36 20.66
N PRO A 4 23.43 18.35 20.33
CA PRO A 4 22.75 17.13 19.94
C PRO A 4 23.33 16.68 18.60
N SER A 5 24.16 15.65 18.63
CA SER A 5 24.66 14.96 17.45
C SER A 5 23.48 14.28 16.76
N THR A 6 22.82 14.98 15.85
CA THR A 6 21.89 14.41 14.87
C THR A 6 22.68 13.52 13.92
N ALA A 7 22.82 12.25 14.29
CA ALA A 7 23.40 11.23 13.44
C ALA A 7 22.45 10.96 12.26
N LEU A 8 22.70 11.61 11.13
CA LEU A 8 22.13 11.23 9.85
C LEU A 8 22.87 9.97 9.36
N ALA A 9 22.25 8.81 9.56
CA ALA A 9 22.70 7.58 8.94
C ALA A 9 22.39 7.64 7.44
N VAL A 10 23.42 7.91 6.63
CA VAL A 10 23.34 7.79 5.18
C VAL A 10 23.25 6.31 4.85
N LEU A 11 22.03 5.84 4.59
CA LEU A 11 21.79 4.49 4.09
C LEU A 11 22.44 4.36 2.70
N SER A 12 23.25 3.32 2.54
CA SER A 12 24.03 3.06 1.34
C SER A 12 23.11 2.80 0.14
N ALA A 13 23.39 3.39 -1.03
CA ALA A 13 22.58 3.28 -2.26
C ALA A 13 22.48 1.83 -2.84
N ASN A 14 23.05 0.84 -2.15
CA ASN A 14 23.11 -0.57 -2.54
C ASN A 14 22.44 -1.51 -1.51
N GLU A 15 21.82 -0.99 -0.45
CA GLU A 15 20.89 -1.83 0.32
C GLU A 15 19.58 -1.95 -0.48
N PRO A 16 19.00 -3.16 -0.62
CA PRO A 16 17.68 -3.30 -1.21
C PRO A 16 16.74 -2.39 -0.40
N LEU A 17 16.24 -1.34 -1.05
CA LEU A 17 15.41 -0.35 -0.37
C LEU A 17 14.35 -1.08 0.45
N PRO A 18 14.13 -0.69 1.71
CA PRO A 18 13.11 -1.31 2.53
C PRO A 18 11.80 -1.30 1.74
N ALA A 19 11.17 -2.47 1.60
CA ALA A 19 9.94 -2.59 0.84
C ALA A 19 8.97 -1.49 1.35
N PRO A 20 8.40 -0.67 0.45
CA PRO A 20 7.55 0.42 0.85
C PRO A 20 6.37 -0.15 1.62
N SER A 21 6.26 0.26 2.87
CA SER A 21 5.15 -0.10 3.73
C SER A 21 3.89 0.65 3.31
N LEU A 22 2.74 0.06 3.62
CA LEU A 22 1.46 0.77 3.62
C LEU A 22 1.58 1.98 4.56
N ALA A 23 1.48 3.20 4.01
CA ALA A 23 1.46 4.41 4.82
C ALA A 23 0.07 4.65 5.40
N SER A 24 -0.96 4.49 4.57
CA SER A 24 -2.35 4.70 4.96
C SER A 24 -3.31 4.01 4.00
N ALA A 25 -4.47 3.60 4.52
CA ALA A 25 -5.59 3.13 3.73
C ALA A 25 -6.83 3.87 4.24
N VAL A 26 -7.41 4.72 3.41
CA VAL A 26 -8.52 5.61 3.78
C VAL A 26 -9.62 5.44 2.75
N PHE A 27 -10.88 5.32 3.19
CA PHE A 27 -12.00 5.36 2.26
C PHE A 27 -12.06 6.72 1.56
N ALA A 28 -12.38 6.73 0.27
CA ALA A 28 -12.72 7.95 -0.42
C ALA A 28 -13.95 8.60 0.22
N ASP A 29 -14.11 9.91 0.04
CA ASP A 29 -15.22 10.68 0.62
C ASP A 29 -16.60 10.15 0.22
N ASP A 30 -16.70 9.50 -0.94
CA ASP A 30 -17.91 8.86 -1.45
C ASP A 30 -18.12 7.42 -0.93
N GLY A 31 -17.14 6.83 -0.27
CA GLY A 31 -17.20 5.47 0.29
C GLY A 31 -17.21 4.34 -0.74
N SER A 32 -17.08 4.62 -2.03
CA SER A 32 -17.12 3.59 -3.09
C SER A 32 -15.78 2.87 -3.26
N LEU A 33 -14.69 3.44 -2.75
CA LEU A 33 -13.34 2.88 -2.87
C LEU A 33 -12.47 3.20 -1.65
N VAL A 34 -11.39 2.45 -1.49
CA VAL A 34 -10.35 2.68 -0.49
C VAL A 34 -9.09 3.17 -1.21
N VAL A 35 -8.61 4.35 -0.83
CA VAL A 35 -7.34 4.90 -1.29
C VAL A 35 -6.23 4.42 -0.36
N ILE A 36 -5.35 3.60 -0.91
CA ILE A 36 -4.18 3.05 -0.24
C ILE A 36 -2.96 3.85 -0.71
N SER A 37 -2.26 4.47 0.23
CA SER A 37 -1.03 5.21 -0.02
C SER A 37 0.16 4.46 0.57
N PHE A 38 1.28 4.45 -0.16
CA PHE A 38 2.55 3.87 0.25
C PHE A 38 3.48 4.94 0.83
N SER A 39 4.37 4.54 1.73
CA SER A 39 5.34 5.46 2.36
C SER A 39 6.39 6.00 1.39
N ALA A 40 6.64 5.29 0.28
CA ALA A 40 7.57 5.67 -0.78
C ALA A 40 7.02 5.30 -2.16
N LYS A 41 7.72 5.72 -3.22
CA LYS A 41 7.46 5.24 -4.58
C LYS A 41 7.78 3.76 -4.67
N SER A 42 6.92 3.03 -5.36
CA SER A 42 7.08 1.62 -5.61
C SER A 42 7.01 1.30 -7.10
N ASP A 43 7.74 0.27 -7.52
CA ASP A 43 7.62 -0.42 -8.81
C ASP A 43 6.26 -1.12 -9.03
N ARG A 44 5.23 -0.75 -8.25
CA ARG A 44 3.87 -1.30 -8.33
C ARG A 44 3.83 -2.82 -8.13
N GLY A 45 4.86 -3.39 -7.50
CA GLY A 45 5.01 -4.84 -7.37
C GLY A 45 5.16 -5.60 -8.68
N GLY A 46 5.42 -4.92 -9.80
CA GLY A 46 5.44 -5.52 -11.13
C GLY A 46 4.08 -6.02 -11.63
N VAL A 47 2.97 -5.59 -10.99
CA VAL A 47 1.62 -5.92 -11.47
C VAL A 47 1.10 -4.87 -12.44
N ALA A 48 0.07 -5.24 -13.21
CA ALA A 48 -0.62 -4.32 -14.10
C ALA A 48 -1.27 -3.16 -13.32
N THR A 49 -1.61 -2.08 -14.02
CA THR A 49 -2.31 -0.93 -13.44
C THR A 49 -3.60 -1.36 -12.75
N GLU A 50 -4.36 -2.28 -13.33
CA GLU A 50 -5.54 -2.91 -12.73
C GLU A 50 -5.21 -4.37 -12.41
N PHE A 51 -5.49 -4.80 -11.20
CA PHE A 51 -5.17 -6.14 -10.71
C PHE A 51 -6.13 -6.56 -9.58
N ASN A 52 -6.19 -7.85 -9.29
CA ASN A 52 -7.00 -8.34 -8.17
C ASN A 52 -6.34 -7.94 -6.85
N CYS A 53 -7.08 -7.32 -5.93
CA CYS A 53 -6.49 -6.80 -4.69
C CYS A 53 -5.76 -7.89 -3.89
N ALA A 54 -6.25 -9.14 -3.94
CA ALA A 54 -5.62 -10.31 -3.32
C ALA A 54 -4.19 -10.62 -3.79
N LEU A 55 -3.69 -9.99 -4.87
CA LEU A 55 -2.32 -10.16 -5.35
C LEU A 55 -1.29 -9.34 -4.57
N LEU A 56 -1.70 -8.24 -3.92
CA LEU A 56 -0.79 -7.40 -3.14
C LEU A 56 -1.29 -7.17 -1.70
N PHE A 57 -2.60 -7.20 -1.48
CA PHE A 57 -3.21 -6.88 -0.21
C PHE A 57 -4.04 -8.04 0.31
N ASN A 58 -4.01 -8.22 1.62
CA ASN A 58 -4.84 -9.15 2.36
C ASN A 58 -5.84 -8.37 3.19
N PHE A 59 -7.11 -8.42 2.78
CA PHE A 59 -8.25 -7.90 3.51
C PHE A 59 -9.50 -8.71 3.15
N ALA A 60 -10.59 -8.53 3.90
CA ALA A 60 -11.82 -9.26 3.65
C ALA A 60 -12.33 -8.98 2.23
N CYS A 61 -12.51 -10.03 1.44
CA CYS A 61 -12.93 -9.95 0.04
C CYS A 61 -11.93 -9.27 -0.90
N ALA A 62 -10.64 -9.28 -0.57
CA ALA A 62 -9.58 -8.88 -1.49
C ALA A 62 -9.62 -9.66 -2.82
N ASP A 63 -10.06 -10.93 -2.80
CA ASP A 63 -10.21 -11.76 -4.02
C ASP A 63 -11.38 -11.34 -4.93
N LYS A 64 -12.33 -10.58 -4.38
CA LYS A 64 -13.51 -10.05 -5.08
C LYS A 64 -13.41 -8.55 -5.34
N SER A 65 -12.31 -7.93 -4.93
CA SER A 65 -12.10 -6.48 -5.01
C SER A 65 -11.03 -6.19 -6.04
N THR A 66 -11.26 -5.14 -6.83
CA THR A 66 -10.33 -4.74 -7.89
C THR A 66 -9.47 -3.59 -7.41
N CYS A 67 -8.16 -3.71 -7.54
CA CYS A 67 -7.21 -2.67 -7.17
C CYS A 67 -6.63 -2.02 -8.42
N VAL A 68 -6.56 -0.70 -8.42
CA VAL A 68 -6.03 0.09 -9.52
C VAL A 68 -4.94 1.02 -9.02
N TRP A 69 -3.73 0.87 -9.54
CA TRP A 69 -2.63 1.81 -9.33
C TRP A 69 -2.95 3.15 -10.00
N THR A 70 -3.30 4.16 -9.22
CA THR A 70 -3.48 5.53 -9.71
C THR A 70 -2.14 6.26 -9.85
N SER A 71 -1.12 5.84 -9.11
CA SER A 71 0.25 6.37 -9.16
C SER A 71 1.23 5.39 -8.55
N SER A 72 2.54 5.54 -8.75
CA SER A 72 3.55 4.62 -8.19
C SER A 72 3.59 4.55 -6.64
N SER A 73 2.83 5.40 -5.93
CA SER A 73 2.69 5.38 -4.48
C SER A 73 1.23 5.27 -4.01
N GLN A 74 0.28 5.10 -4.93
CA GLN A 74 -1.15 5.21 -4.61
C GLN A 74 -1.98 4.19 -5.40
N VAL A 75 -2.83 3.48 -4.67
CA VAL A 75 -3.74 2.45 -5.20
C VAL A 75 -5.16 2.77 -4.77
N SER A 76 -6.10 2.73 -5.70
CA SER A 76 -7.53 2.76 -5.43
C SER A 76 -8.05 1.32 -5.45
N ALA A 77 -8.47 0.82 -4.29
CA ALA A 77 -9.12 -0.47 -4.14
C ALA A 77 -10.64 -0.29 -4.20
N TYR A 78 -11.24 -0.77 -5.29
CA TYR A 78 -12.68 -0.85 -5.48
C TYR A 78 -13.21 -2.07 -4.74
N VAL A 79 -13.66 -1.82 -3.52
CA VAL A 79 -14.23 -2.82 -2.61
C VAL A 79 -15.75 -2.75 -2.71
N SER A 80 -16.39 -3.90 -2.89
CA SER A 80 -17.85 -3.95 -2.90
C SER A 80 -18.38 -3.89 -1.47
N ASN A 81 -19.21 -2.88 -1.16
CA ASN A 81 -19.85 -2.71 0.16
C ASN A 81 -20.89 -3.80 0.51
N SER A 82 -21.05 -4.83 -0.33
CA SER A 82 -22.18 -5.74 -0.30
C SER A 82 -22.13 -6.86 0.76
N ALA A 83 -21.09 -6.98 1.59
CA ALA A 83 -21.05 -8.03 2.62
C ALA A 83 -20.00 -7.84 3.73
N GLY A 84 -19.88 -6.64 4.33
CA GLY A 84 -18.98 -6.43 5.49
C GLY A 84 -17.47 -6.59 5.19
N CYS A 85 -17.11 -6.64 3.91
CA CYS A 85 -15.75 -6.79 3.40
C CYS A 85 -14.87 -5.56 3.64
N ALA A 86 -15.50 -4.38 3.74
CA ALA A 86 -14.86 -3.09 3.79
C ALA A 86 -15.44 -2.31 4.98
N ALA A 87 -15.18 -2.80 6.19
CA ALA A 87 -15.50 -2.06 7.40
C ALA A 87 -14.37 -1.06 7.68
N VAL A 88 -14.74 0.17 8.10
CA VAL A 88 -13.82 1.08 8.79
C VAL A 88 -13.28 0.33 10.02
N ASP A 89 -11.99 0.47 10.33
CA ASP A 89 -11.21 -0.31 11.32
C ASP A 89 -10.73 -1.72 10.90
N PHE A 90 -11.03 -2.20 9.68
CA PHE A 90 -10.45 -3.48 9.25
C PHE A 90 -8.96 -3.32 8.86
N PRO A 91 -8.04 -4.11 9.43
CA PRO A 91 -6.63 -4.00 9.08
C PRO A 91 -6.39 -4.52 7.66
N VAL A 92 -5.94 -3.63 6.77
CA VAL A 92 -5.38 -4.00 5.48
C VAL A 92 -3.90 -4.32 5.68
N SER A 93 -3.49 -5.53 5.32
CA SER A 93 -2.08 -5.96 5.38
C SER A 93 -1.56 -6.21 3.97
N LEU A 94 -0.26 -6.02 3.74
CA LEU A 94 0.40 -6.50 2.52
C LEU A 94 0.56 -8.02 2.62
N ILE A 95 0.31 -8.74 1.52
CA ILE A 95 0.68 -10.16 1.48
C ILE A 95 2.21 -10.28 1.39
N SER A 96 2.78 -11.30 2.02
CA SER A 96 4.23 -11.55 2.01
C SER A 96 4.79 -11.79 0.60
N SER A 97 3.93 -12.17 -0.36
CA SER A 97 4.25 -12.33 -1.77
C SER A 97 4.12 -11.06 -2.60
N ALA A 98 3.70 -9.95 -2.00
CA ALA A 98 3.59 -8.67 -2.67
C ALA A 98 5.01 -8.20 -2.99
N ALA A 99 5.42 -8.34 -4.25
CA ALA A 99 6.77 -7.98 -4.72
C ALA A 99 6.96 -6.45 -4.86
N VAL A 100 6.26 -5.68 -4.02
CA VAL A 100 6.26 -4.22 -3.99
C VAL A 100 7.65 -3.78 -3.52
N LYS A 101 8.50 -3.43 -4.48
CA LYS A 101 9.85 -2.89 -4.24
C LYS A 101 9.80 -1.38 -4.26
N ALA A 102 10.72 -0.72 -3.56
CA ALA A 102 10.84 0.73 -3.64
C ALA A 102 11.59 1.11 -4.92
N GLU A 103 11.11 2.17 -5.58
CA GLU A 103 11.65 2.75 -6.82
C GLU A 103 12.35 4.10 -6.56
#